data_AF-A0A515A2C6-F1
#
_entry.id   AF-A0A515A2C6-F1
#
_cell.length_a   1.000
_cell.length_b   1.000
_cell.length_c   1.000
_cell.angle_alpha   90.00
_cell.angle_beta   90.00
_cell.angle_gamma   90.00
#
_symmetry.space_group_name_H-M   'P 1'
#
loop_
_entity.id
_entity.type
_entity.pdbx_description
1 polymer ?
#
loop_
_entity_poly.entity_id
_entity_poly.type
_entity_poly.pdbx_seq_one_letter_code
_entity_poly.pdbx_strand_id
1 'polypeptide(L)'
;MRYTILTLCFISLATRAAGQTTAPDSSFVLLAKEQAVRSYEQAMYKQEHVYEGNGYINHDHRIKIHPYYLVDSLQAGTITYNDVHYHDVRMLYDIVRDELAIQPPEGGYRLQLNSNKISTFTIGQHQFTRLIGDSALGVRTGFYEILYNGKAKVLAHRVKTVHEDISSGTYKADYLFKDRFYIQKEGNYHEVKTKGSFLALFPDQAKALRKYLRANRLKFNDEQRESAITQATKRYEELTH
;
A
#
# COMPACT_ATOMS: atom_id res chain seq x y z
N MET A 1 74.65 20.08 -55.29
CA MET A 1 74.37 18.69 -54.87
C MET A 1 73.15 18.76 -53.96
N ARG A 2 71.97 18.20 -54.22
CA ARG A 2 71.54 17.02 -55.00
C ARG A 2 70.06 17.18 -55.43
N TYR A 3 69.81 16.84 -56.68
CA TYR A 3 68.65 16.18 -57.32
C TYR A 3 67.20 16.44 -56.88
N THR A 4 66.46 17.05 -57.82
CA THR A 4 65.11 16.73 -58.30
C THR A 4 64.66 15.28 -58.14
N ILE A 5 63.40 15.07 -57.70
CA ILE A 5 62.53 13.98 -58.16
C ILE A 5 61.13 14.55 -58.43
N LEU A 6 60.67 14.26 -59.64
CA LEU A 6 59.39 14.57 -60.26
C LEU A 6 58.69 13.23 -60.49
N THR A 7 57.44 13.06 -60.05
CA THR A 7 56.43 12.11 -60.62
C THR A 7 55.10 12.31 -59.89
N LEU A 8 54.02 12.85 -60.48
CA LEU A 8 53.11 12.38 -61.55
C LEU A 8 51.87 11.62 -61.00
N CYS A 9 50.70 12.21 -61.25
CA CYS A 9 49.35 11.64 -61.48
C CYS A 9 48.79 10.52 -60.57
N PHE A 10 47.60 10.72 -60.00
CA PHE A 10 46.35 10.28 -60.61
C PHE A 10 45.11 10.79 -59.84
N ILE A 11 44.10 11.18 -60.61
CA ILE A 11 42.76 11.58 -60.20
C ILE A 11 42.03 10.39 -59.57
N SER A 12 41.40 10.60 -58.42
CA SER A 12 40.11 9.97 -58.13
C SER A 12 39.18 11.00 -57.49
N LEU A 13 38.15 11.35 -58.25
CA LEU A 13 36.91 11.89 -57.72
C LEU A 13 36.37 10.87 -56.72
N ALA A 14 36.58 11.10 -55.43
CA ALA A 14 35.72 10.55 -54.40
C ALA A 14 34.84 11.71 -53.92
N THR A 15 33.66 11.82 -54.54
CA THR A 15 32.55 12.63 -54.06
C THR A 15 32.39 12.38 -52.56
N ARG A 16 32.66 13.39 -51.73
CA ARG A 16 32.18 13.35 -50.35
C ARG A 16 30.66 13.50 -50.41
N ALA A 17 29.96 12.37 -50.40
CA ALA A 17 28.57 12.32 -49.97
C ALA A 17 28.56 12.64 -48.47
N ALA A 18 28.74 13.92 -48.13
CA ALA A 18 28.49 14.43 -46.80
C ALA A 18 26.98 14.66 -46.69
N GLY A 19 26.27 13.75 -46.02
CA GLY A 19 24.86 13.97 -45.70
C GLY A 19 23.98 12.73 -45.68
N GLN A 20 24.44 11.60 -45.16
CA GLN A 20 23.49 10.73 -44.45
C GLN A 20 23.57 11.12 -42.98
N THR A 21 22.73 12.07 -42.58
CA THR A 21 22.26 12.10 -41.20
C THR A 21 21.53 10.78 -40.99
N THR A 22 22.20 9.80 -40.39
CA THR A 22 21.53 8.65 -39.81
C THR A 22 20.49 9.21 -38.86
N ALA A 23 19.22 9.12 -39.24
CA ALA A 23 18.13 9.34 -38.30
C ALA A 23 18.45 8.43 -37.11
N PRO A 24 18.57 8.98 -35.88
CA PRO A 24 18.88 8.13 -34.75
C PRO A 24 17.79 7.07 -34.67
N ASP A 25 18.19 5.80 -34.82
CA ASP A 25 17.26 4.68 -34.81
C ASP A 25 16.34 4.84 -33.60
N SER A 26 15.03 4.80 -33.82
CA SER A 26 14.04 5.02 -32.76
C SER A 26 14.26 4.11 -31.56
N SER A 27 14.90 2.94 -31.76
CA SER A 27 15.34 2.02 -30.73
C SER A 27 16.48 2.59 -29.85
N PHE A 28 17.47 3.26 -30.44
CA PHE A 28 18.54 3.93 -29.71
C PHE A 28 18.02 5.09 -28.88
N VAL A 29 17.12 5.89 -29.44
CA VAL A 29 16.47 7.00 -28.71
C VAL A 29 15.62 6.48 -27.56
N LEU A 30 14.88 5.38 -27.77
CA LEU A 30 14.09 4.73 -26.74
C LEU A 30 14.98 4.16 -25.62
N LEU A 31 16.05 3.46 -25.97
CA LEU A 31 17.02 2.91 -25.01
C LEU A 31 17.70 4.00 -24.19
N ALA A 32 18.14 5.09 -24.84
CA ALA A 32 18.74 6.22 -24.14
C ALA A 32 17.75 6.90 -23.19
N LYS A 33 16.48 7.03 -23.60
CA LYS A 33 15.39 7.54 -22.76
C LYS A 33 15.14 6.62 -21.56
N GLU A 34 15.02 5.32 -21.78
CA GLU A 34 14.82 4.33 -20.71
C GLU A 34 16.01 4.32 -19.73
N GLN A 35 17.23 4.44 -20.24
CA GLN A 35 18.43 4.46 -19.41
C GLN A 35 18.56 5.76 -18.62
N ALA A 36 18.20 6.90 -19.21
CA ALA A 36 18.10 8.18 -18.51
C ALA A 36 17.06 8.11 -17.39
N VAL A 37 15.86 7.56 -17.67
CA VAL A 37 14.81 7.32 -16.66
C VAL A 37 15.33 6.42 -15.55
N ARG A 38 15.95 5.27 -15.87
CA ARG A 38 16.52 4.36 -14.86
C ARG A 38 17.62 5.02 -14.03
N SER A 39 18.50 5.80 -14.64
CA SER A 39 19.58 6.49 -13.93
C SER A 39 19.03 7.59 -13.00
N TYR A 40 18.00 8.29 -13.45
CA TYR A 40 17.28 9.28 -12.66
C TYR A 40 16.52 8.61 -11.51
N GLU A 41 15.79 7.52 -11.79
CA GLU A 41 15.12 6.71 -10.78
C GLU A 41 16.10 6.15 -9.75
N GLN A 42 17.27 5.65 -10.16
CA GLN A 42 18.32 5.17 -9.25
C GLN A 42 18.95 6.29 -8.41
N ALA A 43 19.17 7.47 -9.02
CA ALA A 43 19.70 8.64 -8.30
C ALA A 43 18.67 9.20 -7.31
N MET A 44 17.39 9.22 -7.69
CA MET A 44 16.27 9.65 -6.85
C MET A 44 15.89 8.59 -5.80
N TYR A 45 16.07 7.30 -6.08
CA TYR A 45 15.99 6.22 -5.07
C TYR A 45 16.96 6.46 -3.91
N LYS A 46 18.07 7.16 -4.20
CA LYS A 46 19.08 7.59 -3.24
C LYS A 46 18.74 8.90 -2.53
N GLN A 47 17.61 9.54 -2.82
CA GLN A 47 17.12 10.77 -2.16
C GLN A 47 15.77 10.54 -1.45
N GLU A 48 15.84 9.75 -0.37
CA GLU A 48 15.47 10.04 1.03
C GLU A 48 14.18 10.77 1.45
N HIS A 49 13.26 11.19 0.58
CA HIS A 49 12.06 11.93 1.05
C HIS A 49 11.12 11.09 1.92
N VAL A 50 11.04 9.78 1.66
CA VAL A 50 10.27 8.87 2.52
C VAL A 50 10.97 8.66 3.88
N TYR A 51 12.28 8.85 3.95
CA TYR A 51 13.07 8.67 5.18
C TYR A 51 13.19 9.99 6.00
N GLU A 52 12.35 10.97 5.71
CA GLU A 52 12.19 12.17 6.53
C GLU A 52 11.11 11.94 7.60
N GLY A 53 11.51 11.83 8.87
CA GLY A 53 10.57 11.61 9.96
C GLY A 53 11.23 11.60 11.33
N ASN A 54 10.38 11.57 12.36
CA ASN A 54 10.86 11.35 13.72
C ASN A 54 11.26 9.88 13.90
N GLY A 55 12.19 9.62 14.80
CA GLY A 55 12.50 8.25 15.20
C GLY A 55 11.25 7.56 15.78
N TYR A 56 10.99 6.33 15.34
CA TYR A 56 9.88 5.54 15.88
C TYR A 56 10.17 5.13 17.32
N ILE A 57 9.24 5.46 18.22
CA ILE A 57 9.36 5.15 19.65
C ILE A 57 8.73 3.78 19.90
N ASN A 58 9.49 2.85 20.46
CA ASN A 58 8.97 1.52 20.77
C ASN A 58 7.87 1.57 21.86
N HIS A 59 6.96 0.60 21.83
CA HIS A 59 5.99 0.41 22.91
C HIS A 59 6.66 -0.11 24.18
N ASP A 60 5.93 -0.06 25.29
CA ASP A 60 6.41 -0.57 26.57
C ASP A 60 6.77 -2.06 26.48
N HIS A 61 8.03 -2.38 26.75
CA HIS A 61 8.55 -3.75 26.68
C HIS A 61 7.91 -4.72 27.69
N ARG A 62 7.14 -4.21 28.66
CA ARG A 62 6.39 -5.03 29.62
C ARG A 62 5.13 -5.67 29.00
N ILE A 63 4.67 -5.16 27.86
CA ILE A 63 3.55 -5.74 27.11
C ILE A 63 4.07 -6.97 26.36
N LYS A 64 3.50 -8.15 26.62
CA LYS A 64 4.06 -9.43 26.11
C LYS A 64 3.79 -9.69 24.63
N ILE A 65 2.84 -8.96 24.05
CA ILE A 65 2.42 -9.07 22.65
C ILE A 65 2.89 -7.82 21.90
N HIS A 66 2.98 -7.89 20.58
CA HIS A 66 3.40 -6.78 19.73
C HIS A 66 2.22 -5.93 19.20
N PRO A 67 2.45 -4.63 18.95
CA PRO A 67 1.43 -3.70 18.43
C PRO A 67 1.20 -3.86 16.91
N TYR A 68 2.09 -4.56 16.21
CA TYR A 68 2.14 -4.55 14.76
C TYR A 68 1.10 -5.43 14.07
N TYR A 69 0.81 -5.12 12.80
CA TYR A 69 -0.03 -5.94 11.93
C TYR A 69 0.63 -7.26 11.54
N LEU A 70 -0.10 -8.35 11.75
CA LEU A 70 0.25 -9.77 11.54
C LEU A 70 1.44 -10.29 12.36
N VAL A 71 2.62 -9.68 12.24
CA VAL A 71 3.88 -10.22 12.77
C VAL A 71 4.75 -9.14 13.41
N ASP A 72 5.54 -9.54 14.41
CA ASP A 72 6.54 -8.67 15.05
C ASP A 72 7.86 -8.61 14.26
N SER A 73 7.78 -8.27 12.97
CA SER A 73 8.96 -8.15 12.12
C SER A 73 8.70 -7.24 10.92
N LEU A 74 9.75 -6.57 10.46
CA LEU A 74 9.68 -5.71 9.28
C LEU A 74 9.28 -6.54 8.05
N GLN A 75 8.25 -6.06 7.37
CA GLN A 75 7.75 -6.63 6.12
C GLN A 75 8.13 -5.72 4.95
N ALA A 76 8.48 -6.31 3.82
CA ALA A 76 8.62 -5.55 2.59
C ALA A 76 7.24 -5.21 2.03
N GLY A 77 7.12 -4.03 1.43
CA GLY A 77 5.87 -3.55 0.88
C GLY A 77 6.05 -2.37 -0.05
N THR A 78 4.93 -1.84 -0.54
CA THR A 78 4.89 -0.61 -1.33
C THR A 78 4.24 0.50 -0.52
N ILE A 79 4.59 1.74 -0.81
CA ILE A 79 3.98 2.91 -0.18
C ILE A 79 3.85 4.02 -1.20
N THR A 80 2.70 4.70 -1.18
CA THR A 80 2.52 5.96 -1.89
C THR A 80 2.57 7.08 -0.87
N TYR A 81 3.65 7.86 -0.91
CA TYR A 81 3.97 8.93 0.05
C TYR A 81 4.20 10.24 -0.72
N ASN A 82 3.45 11.30 -0.39
CA ASN A 82 3.43 12.55 -1.16
C ASN A 82 3.25 12.32 -2.67
N ASP A 83 2.28 11.47 -3.03
CA ASP A 83 1.97 11.09 -4.42
C ASP A 83 3.11 10.39 -5.19
N VAL A 84 4.21 10.05 -4.51
CA VAL A 84 5.31 9.25 -5.06
C VAL A 84 5.17 7.81 -4.62
N HIS A 85 5.30 6.88 -5.55
CA HIS A 85 5.20 5.45 -5.28
C HIS A 85 6.59 4.83 -5.06
N TYR A 86 6.77 4.20 -3.91
CA TYR A 86 8.01 3.54 -3.49
C TYR A 86 7.78 2.04 -3.36
N HIS A 87 8.78 1.26 -3.78
CA HIS A 87 8.77 -0.20 -3.75
C HIS A 87 9.81 -0.74 -2.77
N ASP A 88 9.64 -2.01 -2.37
CA ASP A 88 10.59 -2.74 -1.52
C ASP A 88 10.95 -2.03 -0.21
N VAL A 89 10.00 -1.26 0.33
CA VAL A 89 10.19 -0.52 1.58
C VAL A 89 9.97 -1.46 2.75
N ARG A 90 10.97 -1.57 3.63
CA ARG A 90 10.85 -2.35 4.87
C ARG A 90 10.06 -1.56 5.91
N MET A 91 8.90 -2.07 6.30
CA MET A 91 7.95 -1.36 7.15
C MET A 91 7.30 -2.21 8.23
N LEU A 92 6.78 -1.54 9.24
CA LEU A 92 5.95 -2.05 10.33
C LEU A 92 4.71 -1.17 10.41
N TYR A 93 3.53 -1.76 10.34
CA TYR A 93 2.29 -1.05 10.63
C TYR A 93 1.91 -1.26 12.09
N ASP A 94 2.05 -0.20 12.88
CA ASP A 94 1.62 -0.15 14.28
C ASP A 94 0.11 0.10 14.34
N ILE A 95 -0.66 -0.95 14.60
CA ILE A 95 -2.13 -0.88 14.68
C ILE A 95 -2.59 -0.10 15.91
N VAL A 96 -1.80 -0.09 16.98
CA VAL A 96 -2.19 0.55 18.24
C VAL A 96 -2.23 2.06 18.08
N ARG A 97 -1.26 2.60 17.33
CA ARG A 97 -1.15 4.05 17.06
C ARG A 97 -1.68 4.48 15.70
N ASP A 98 -1.99 3.51 14.83
CA ASP A 98 -2.35 3.75 13.42
C ASP A 98 -1.24 4.49 12.65
N GLU A 99 -0.01 3.99 12.81
CA GLU A 99 1.22 4.61 12.30
C GLU A 99 2.05 3.62 11.48
N LEU A 100 2.71 4.12 10.44
CA LEU A 100 3.64 3.32 9.64
C LEU A 100 5.07 3.72 9.99
N ALA A 101 5.85 2.73 10.43
CA ALA A 101 7.28 2.89 10.68
C ALA A 101 8.07 2.18 9.58
N ILE A 102 9.10 2.82 9.05
CA ILE A 102 9.97 2.23 8.01
C ILE A 102 11.41 2.13 8.49
N GLN A 103 12.17 1.26 7.85
CA GLN A 103 13.61 1.15 8.06
C GLN A 103 14.35 1.41 6.73
N PRO A 104 15.35 2.31 6.71
CA PRO A 104 16.22 2.51 5.55
C PRO A 104 16.95 1.22 5.14
N PRO A 105 17.33 1.06 3.86
CA PRO A 105 18.08 -0.11 3.39
C PRO A 105 19.41 -0.30 4.10
N GLU A 106 20.05 0.80 4.52
CA GLU A 106 21.29 0.79 5.30
C GLU A 106 21.11 0.23 6.72
N GLY A 107 19.85 0.05 7.15
CA GLY A 107 19.49 -0.47 8.46
C GLY A 107 19.51 0.60 9.56
N GLY A 108 19.66 0.16 10.80
CA GLY A 108 19.69 1.05 11.96
C GLY A 108 18.31 1.40 12.50
N TYR A 109 18.05 2.69 12.70
CA TYR A 109 16.85 3.18 13.37
C TYR A 109 15.60 3.06 12.48
N ARG A 110 14.44 3.02 13.14
CA ARG A 110 13.13 3.07 12.48
C ARG A 110 12.63 4.51 12.46
N LEU A 111 12.01 4.88 11.36
CA LEU A 111 11.44 6.19 11.11
C LEU A 111 9.93 6.11 11.10
N GLN A 112 9.27 6.93 11.91
CA GLN A 112 7.84 7.10 11.86
C GLN A 112 7.49 8.06 10.72
N LEU A 113 6.67 7.58 9.79
CA LEU A 113 6.18 8.41 8.69
C LEU A 113 5.04 9.31 9.12
N ASN A 114 4.98 10.49 8.52
CA ASN A 114 3.82 11.36 8.68
C ASN A 114 2.62 10.75 7.94
N SER A 115 1.66 10.21 8.70
CA SER A 115 0.47 9.56 8.16
C SER A 115 -0.32 10.45 7.19
N ASN A 116 -0.30 11.78 7.33
CA ASN A 116 -1.00 12.68 6.41
C ASN A 116 -0.47 12.65 4.98
N LYS A 117 0.79 12.25 4.81
CA LYS A 117 1.45 12.16 3.51
C LYS A 117 1.31 10.78 2.88
N ILE A 118 0.78 9.80 3.61
CA ILE A 118 0.57 8.43 3.11
C ILE A 118 -0.84 8.34 2.52
N SER A 119 -0.95 7.99 1.24
CA SER A 119 -2.25 7.72 0.61
C SER A 119 -2.60 6.23 0.61
N THR A 120 -1.62 5.37 0.28
CA THR A 120 -1.77 3.90 0.29
C THR A 120 -0.48 3.21 0.66
N PHE A 121 -0.56 2.01 1.21
CA PHE A 121 0.59 1.12 1.36
C PHE A 121 0.18 -0.35 1.29
N THR A 122 1.15 -1.24 1.14
CA THR A 122 0.92 -2.69 1.19
C THR A 122 1.84 -3.36 2.20
N ILE A 123 1.33 -4.40 2.86
CA ILE A 123 2.13 -5.34 3.66
C ILE A 123 1.78 -6.74 3.15
N GLY A 124 2.72 -7.38 2.45
CA GLY A 124 2.45 -8.62 1.74
C GLY A 124 1.32 -8.44 0.70
N GLN A 125 0.22 -9.19 0.85
CA GLN A 125 -0.95 -9.10 -0.04
C GLN A 125 -2.02 -8.13 0.47
N HIS A 126 -1.80 -7.49 1.61
CA HIS A 126 -2.78 -6.63 2.26
C HIS A 126 -2.56 -5.19 1.81
N GLN A 127 -3.57 -4.60 1.17
CA GLN A 127 -3.54 -3.21 0.72
C GLN A 127 -4.28 -2.32 1.72
N PHE A 128 -3.64 -1.24 2.13
CA PHE A 128 -4.19 -0.24 3.02
C PHE A 128 -4.35 1.08 2.27
N THR A 129 -5.45 1.77 2.55
CA THR A 129 -5.73 3.12 2.05
C THR A 129 -6.01 4.04 3.22
N ARG A 130 -5.49 5.26 3.15
CA ARG A 130 -5.80 6.28 4.15
C ARG A 130 -7.14 6.91 3.83
N LEU A 131 -8.06 6.84 4.79
CA LEU A 131 -9.31 7.56 4.70
C LEU A 131 -9.24 8.82 5.55
N ILE A 132 -9.78 9.92 5.03
CA ILE A 132 -10.04 11.13 5.79
C ILE A 132 -11.48 11.03 6.28
N GLY A 133 -11.63 10.85 7.59
CA GLY A 133 -12.94 10.74 8.21
C GLY A 133 -13.58 12.09 8.42
N ASP A 134 -14.87 12.13 8.17
CA ASP A 134 -15.77 13.17 8.63
C ASP A 134 -17.03 12.49 9.19
N SER A 135 -17.65 13.12 10.19
CA SER A 135 -18.89 12.67 10.83
C SER A 135 -19.99 12.43 9.79
N ALA A 136 -20.03 13.24 8.74
CA ALA A 136 -20.98 13.09 7.63
C ALA A 136 -20.74 11.83 6.78
N LEU A 137 -19.49 11.37 6.68
CA LEU A 137 -19.11 10.22 5.86
C LEU A 137 -19.29 8.88 6.59
N GLY A 138 -19.43 8.88 7.92
CA GLY A 138 -19.59 7.67 8.74
C GLY A 138 -18.29 6.89 8.97
N VAL A 139 -17.14 7.51 8.74
CA VAL A 139 -15.80 6.90 8.89
C VAL A 139 -14.87 7.82 9.68
N ARG A 140 -13.88 7.25 10.36
CA ARG A 140 -12.85 8.01 11.07
C ARG A 140 -11.60 8.12 10.20
N THR A 141 -10.81 9.14 10.44
CA THR A 141 -9.49 9.25 9.80
C THR A 141 -8.60 8.11 10.27
N GLY A 142 -7.95 7.43 9.34
CA GLY A 142 -7.01 6.35 9.63
C GLY A 142 -6.70 5.47 8.44
N PHE A 143 -5.95 4.39 8.66
CA PHE A 143 -5.65 3.41 7.62
C PHE A 143 -6.63 2.24 7.62
N TYR A 144 -7.16 1.94 6.44
CA TYR A 144 -8.16 0.90 6.23
C TYR A 144 -7.64 -0.13 5.24
N GLU A 145 -7.68 -1.39 5.63
CA GLU A 145 -7.39 -2.51 4.73
C GLU A 145 -8.54 -2.69 3.74
N ILE A 146 -8.21 -2.83 2.46
CA ILE A 146 -9.18 -3.11 1.39
C ILE A 146 -9.36 -4.63 1.28
N LEU A 147 -10.49 -5.14 1.79
CA LEU A 147 -10.81 -6.56 1.76
C LEU A 147 -11.49 -6.97 0.44
N TYR A 148 -12.22 -6.03 -0.15
CA TYR A 148 -12.84 -6.20 -1.46
C TYR A 148 -13.08 -4.85 -2.12
N ASN A 149 -12.70 -4.73 -3.39
CA ASN A 149 -12.73 -3.48 -4.15
C ASN A 149 -13.73 -3.54 -5.30
N GLY A 150 -15.03 -3.69 -4.98
CA GLY A 150 -16.13 -3.65 -5.94
C GLY A 150 -16.92 -2.33 -5.90
N LYS A 151 -18.13 -2.31 -6.49
CA LYS A 151 -19.09 -1.18 -6.36
C LYS A 151 -19.46 -0.92 -4.90
N ALA A 152 -19.60 -1.99 -4.12
CA ALA A 152 -19.68 -1.97 -2.67
C ALA A 152 -18.32 -2.42 -2.11
N LYS A 153 -17.48 -1.44 -1.72
CA LYS A 153 -16.14 -1.72 -1.22
C LYS A 153 -16.19 -2.17 0.23
N VAL A 154 -15.49 -3.25 0.57
CA VAL A 154 -15.36 -3.75 1.94
C VAL A 154 -14.02 -3.34 2.50
N LEU A 155 -14.05 -2.72 3.69
CA LEU A 155 -12.90 -2.14 4.36
C LEU A 155 -12.81 -2.66 5.79
N ALA A 156 -11.59 -2.90 6.28
CA ALA A 156 -11.32 -3.20 7.69
C ALA A 156 -10.42 -2.14 8.30
N HIS A 157 -10.88 -1.53 9.39
CA HIS A 157 -10.03 -0.77 10.28
C HIS A 157 -9.49 -1.74 11.34
N ARG A 158 -8.19 -2.02 11.28
CA ARG A 158 -7.53 -2.90 12.23
C ARG A 158 -7.36 -2.14 13.55
N VAL A 159 -7.71 -2.76 14.67
CA VAL A 159 -7.63 -2.08 15.98
C VAL A 159 -7.09 -3.02 17.03
N LYS A 160 -6.05 -2.58 17.73
CA LYS A 160 -5.52 -3.21 18.94
C LYS A 160 -5.65 -2.25 20.11
N THR A 161 -6.30 -2.69 21.18
CA THR A 161 -6.39 -1.91 22.43
C THR A 161 -5.59 -2.59 23.52
N VAL A 162 -4.78 -1.82 24.26
CA VAL A 162 -4.10 -2.31 25.46
C VAL A 162 -5.15 -2.69 26.50
N HIS A 163 -5.02 -3.89 27.04
CA HIS A 163 -5.77 -4.36 28.19
C HIS A 163 -4.77 -4.62 29.31
N GLU A 164 -4.86 -3.81 30.37
CA GLU A 164 -3.99 -3.91 31.53
C GLU A 164 -4.66 -4.74 32.62
N ASP A 165 -3.90 -5.66 33.20
CA ASP A 165 -4.28 -6.45 34.36
C ASP A 165 -3.25 -6.24 35.48
N ILE A 166 -3.71 -5.63 36.57
CA ILE A 166 -2.93 -5.32 37.78
C ILE A 166 -3.39 -6.20 38.96
N SER A 167 -4.36 -7.10 38.75
CA SER A 167 -5.00 -7.89 39.81
C SER A 167 -4.04 -8.80 40.59
N SER A 168 -2.95 -9.24 39.94
CA SER A 168 -1.95 -10.13 40.52
C SER A 168 -0.81 -9.41 41.26
N GLY A 169 -0.85 -8.09 41.41
CA GLY A 169 0.24 -7.28 41.98
C GLY A 169 1.46 -7.13 41.06
N THR A 170 1.45 -7.80 39.89
CA THR A 170 2.39 -7.60 38.78
C THR A 170 1.64 -6.98 37.62
N TYR A 171 2.15 -5.88 37.07
CA TYR A 171 1.60 -5.27 35.85
C TYR A 171 1.75 -6.25 34.68
N LYS A 172 0.62 -6.68 34.13
CA LYS A 172 0.55 -7.44 32.87
C LYS A 172 -0.32 -6.65 31.90
N ALA A 173 0.03 -6.67 30.63
CA ALA A 173 -0.78 -6.06 29.60
C ALA A 173 -0.74 -6.91 28.32
N ASP A 174 -1.92 -7.02 27.69
CA ASP A 174 -2.14 -7.73 26.43
C ASP A 174 -2.85 -6.82 25.43
N TYR A 175 -2.81 -7.17 24.14
CA TYR A 175 -3.58 -6.46 23.11
C TYR A 175 -4.85 -7.23 22.76
N LEU A 176 -6.00 -6.57 22.86
CA LEU A 176 -7.28 -7.07 22.36
C LEU A 176 -7.52 -6.58 20.94
N PHE A 177 -7.77 -7.51 20.03
CA PHE A 177 -8.19 -7.21 18.65
C PHE A 177 -9.65 -6.77 18.64
N LYS A 178 -9.91 -5.59 18.07
CA LYS A 178 -11.24 -4.98 17.98
C LYS A 178 -11.51 -4.42 16.60
N ASP A 179 -11.16 -5.20 15.58
CA ASP A 179 -11.31 -4.83 14.18
C ASP A 179 -12.73 -4.41 13.86
N ARG A 180 -12.83 -3.33 13.09
CA ARG A 180 -14.10 -2.75 12.65
C ARG A 180 -14.22 -2.87 11.15
N PHE A 181 -15.39 -3.29 10.69
CA PHE A 181 -15.65 -3.52 9.28
C PHE A 181 -16.60 -2.49 8.74
N TYR A 182 -16.33 -2.02 7.52
CA TYR A 182 -17.10 -0.99 6.85
C TYR A 182 -17.44 -1.43 5.43
N ILE A 183 -18.60 -1.01 4.95
CA ILE A 183 -18.96 -1.06 3.54
C ILE A 183 -19.08 0.38 3.04
N GLN A 184 -18.31 0.71 2.00
CA GLN A 184 -18.49 1.92 1.25
C GLN A 184 -19.50 1.67 0.13
N LYS A 185 -20.60 2.43 0.11
CA LYS A 185 -21.64 2.37 -0.92
C LYS A 185 -22.11 3.79 -1.22
N GLU A 186 -22.16 4.14 -2.50
CA GLU A 186 -22.64 5.47 -2.95
C GLU A 186 -21.89 6.64 -2.27
N GLY A 187 -20.59 6.48 -2.05
CA GLY A 187 -19.73 7.49 -1.42
C GLY A 187 -19.76 7.55 0.10
N ASN A 188 -20.73 6.89 0.76
CA ASN A 188 -20.85 6.84 2.21
C ASN A 188 -20.26 5.57 2.79
N TYR A 189 -19.80 5.62 4.04
CA TYR A 189 -19.25 4.48 4.77
C TYR A 189 -20.21 4.04 5.87
N HIS A 190 -20.45 2.74 5.92
CA HIS A 190 -21.36 2.14 6.90
C HIS A 190 -20.62 1.09 7.73
N GLU A 191 -20.52 1.31 9.04
CA GLU A 191 -19.95 0.32 9.97
C GLU A 191 -20.88 -0.90 10.09
N VAL A 192 -20.35 -2.09 9.85
CA VAL A 192 -21.11 -3.35 9.86
C VAL A 192 -20.70 -4.18 11.07
N LYS A 193 -21.54 -4.15 12.11
CA LYS A 193 -21.32 -4.91 13.36
C LYS A 193 -22.06 -6.24 13.38
N THR A 194 -23.24 -6.26 12.77
CA THR A 194 -24.17 -7.39 12.86
C THR A 194 -24.68 -7.79 11.47
N LYS A 195 -25.23 -9.00 11.39
CA LYS A 195 -25.96 -9.46 10.20
C LYS A 195 -27.11 -8.52 9.85
N GLY A 196 -27.79 -7.95 10.85
CA GLY A 196 -28.86 -6.98 10.65
C GLY A 196 -28.37 -5.71 9.96
N SER A 197 -27.30 -5.10 10.47
CA SER A 197 -26.69 -3.91 9.85
C SER A 197 -26.20 -4.19 8.43
N PHE A 198 -25.66 -5.38 8.16
CA PHE A 198 -25.24 -5.77 6.82
C PHE A 198 -26.43 -5.84 5.85
N LEU A 199 -27.48 -6.58 6.21
CA LEU A 199 -28.64 -6.79 5.33
C LEU A 199 -29.44 -5.50 5.08
N ALA A 200 -29.37 -4.54 6.01
CA ALA A 200 -30.02 -3.23 5.84
C ALA A 200 -29.38 -2.38 4.71
N LEU A 201 -28.12 -2.64 4.36
CA LEU A 201 -27.42 -1.94 3.26
C LEU A 201 -27.85 -2.44 1.87
N PHE A 202 -28.43 -3.63 1.81
CA PHE A 202 -28.82 -4.31 0.57
C PHE A 202 -30.28 -4.82 0.65
N PRO A 203 -31.26 -3.92 0.84
CA PRO A 203 -32.65 -4.30 1.10
C PRO A 203 -33.28 -5.09 -0.05
N ASP A 204 -32.91 -4.78 -1.29
CA ASP A 204 -33.32 -5.42 -2.53
C ASP A 204 -32.92 -6.91 -2.60
N GLN A 205 -31.74 -7.26 -2.08
CA GLN A 205 -31.22 -8.63 -2.09
C GLN A 205 -31.17 -9.29 -0.71
N ALA A 206 -31.75 -8.67 0.32
CA ALA A 206 -31.64 -9.12 1.71
C ALA A 206 -32.08 -10.58 1.92
N LYS A 207 -33.12 -11.05 1.22
CA LYS A 207 -33.58 -12.45 1.29
C LYS A 207 -32.57 -13.43 0.69
N ALA A 208 -32.02 -13.11 -0.48
CA ALA A 208 -31.01 -13.92 -1.16
C ALA A 208 -29.72 -14.00 -0.34
N LEU A 209 -29.24 -12.86 0.17
CA LEU A 209 -28.04 -12.78 1.02
C LEU A 209 -28.21 -13.53 2.34
N ARG A 210 -29.40 -13.45 2.96
CA ARG A 210 -29.71 -14.23 4.17
C ARG A 210 -29.62 -15.74 3.92
N LYS A 211 -30.09 -16.21 2.76
CA LYS A 211 -29.99 -17.62 2.35
C LYS A 211 -28.53 -18.01 2.11
N TYR A 212 -27.77 -17.17 1.40
CA TYR A 212 -26.34 -17.40 1.13
C TYR A 212 -25.52 -17.51 2.41
N LEU A 213 -25.68 -16.57 3.35
CA LEU A 213 -24.99 -16.60 4.65
C LEU A 213 -25.29 -17.89 5.43
N ARG A 214 -26.55 -18.34 5.40
CA ARG A 214 -26.95 -19.59 6.07
C ARG A 214 -26.37 -20.82 5.38
N ALA A 215 -26.42 -20.89 4.06
CA ALA A 215 -25.92 -22.03 3.28
C ALA A 215 -24.41 -22.22 3.46
N ASN A 216 -23.65 -21.12 3.50
CA ASN A 216 -22.20 -21.12 3.69
C ASN A 216 -21.77 -21.10 5.16
N ARG A 217 -22.73 -21.20 6.11
CA ARG A 217 -22.47 -21.18 7.57
C ARG A 217 -21.67 -19.97 8.04
N LEU A 218 -21.81 -18.83 7.36
CA LEU A 218 -21.12 -17.59 7.68
C LEU A 218 -21.81 -16.87 8.84
N LYS A 219 -21.09 -16.71 9.95
CA LYS A 219 -21.58 -16.03 11.16
C LYS A 219 -20.96 -14.65 11.31
N PHE A 220 -21.67 -13.77 12.00
CA PHE A 220 -21.22 -12.42 12.36
C PHE A 220 -20.69 -12.40 13.80
N ASN A 221 -19.83 -13.37 14.14
CA ASN A 221 -19.06 -13.39 15.38
C ASN A 221 -17.62 -12.91 15.09
N ASP A 222 -16.80 -12.72 16.12
CA ASP A 222 -15.48 -12.10 15.96
C ASP A 222 -14.54 -12.87 15.00
N GLU A 223 -14.64 -14.20 14.96
CA GLU A 223 -13.83 -15.06 14.09
C GLU A 223 -14.22 -15.00 12.60
N GLN A 224 -15.52 -14.93 12.30
CA GLN A 224 -16.04 -15.12 10.94
C GLN A 224 -16.58 -13.84 10.31
N ARG A 225 -16.74 -12.76 11.08
CA ARG A 225 -17.39 -11.51 10.62
C ARG A 225 -16.73 -10.92 9.38
N GLU A 226 -15.40 -10.88 9.31
CA GLU A 226 -14.66 -10.42 8.13
C GLU A 226 -15.06 -11.22 6.88
N SER A 227 -14.89 -12.53 6.96
CA SER A 227 -15.20 -13.46 5.86
C SER A 227 -16.68 -13.39 5.46
N ALA A 228 -17.58 -13.29 6.45
CA ALA A 228 -19.02 -13.18 6.23
C ALA A 228 -19.39 -11.90 5.46
N ILE A 229 -18.83 -10.74 5.85
CA ILE A 229 -19.08 -9.45 5.20
C ILE A 229 -18.51 -9.47 3.78
N THR A 230 -17.24 -9.88 3.63
CA THR A 230 -16.55 -9.89 2.33
C THR A 230 -17.24 -10.81 1.33
N GLN A 231 -17.55 -12.05 1.71
CA GLN A 231 -18.20 -13.01 0.81
C GLN A 231 -19.64 -12.61 0.47
N ALA A 232 -20.41 -12.13 1.44
CA ALA A 232 -21.78 -11.71 1.18
C ALA A 232 -21.85 -10.44 0.32
N THR A 233 -20.88 -9.52 0.43
CA THR A 233 -20.78 -8.34 -0.44
C THR A 233 -20.43 -8.74 -1.86
N LYS A 234 -19.45 -9.63 -2.05
CA LYS A 234 -19.14 -10.22 -3.38
C LYS A 234 -20.38 -10.86 -4.00
N ARG A 235 -21.13 -11.64 -3.21
CA ARG A 235 -22.38 -12.26 -3.67
C ARG A 235 -23.45 -11.25 -4.05
N TYR A 236 -23.55 -10.13 -3.35
CA TYR A 236 -24.49 -9.05 -3.71
C TYR A 236 -24.15 -8.48 -5.09
N GLU A 237 -22.87 -8.24 -5.37
CA GLU A 237 -22.45 -7.74 -6.68
C GLU A 237 -22.76 -8.74 -7.80
N GLU A 238 -22.49 -10.03 -7.59
CA GLU A 238 -22.87 -11.09 -8.56
C GLU A 238 -24.36 -11.16 -8.86
N LEU A 239 -25.24 -10.75 -7.94
CA LEU A 239 -26.69 -10.76 -8.12
C LEU A 239 -27.23 -9.51 -8.81
N THR A 240 -26.42 -8.45 -8.90
CA THR A 240 -26.82 -7.12 -9.38
C THR A 240 -26.03 -6.70 -10.63
N HIS A 241 -25.22 -7.60 -11.18
CA HIS A 241 -24.53 -7.48 -12.45
C HIS A 241 -25.08 -8.46 -13.48
#